data_AF-A0A4Y9Z1C6-F1
#
_entry.id   AF-A0A4Y9Z1C6-F1
#
_cell.length_a   1.000
_cell.length_b   1.000
_cell.length_c   1.000
_cell.angle_alpha   90.00
_cell.angle_beta   90.00
_cell.angle_gamma   90.00
#
_symmetry.space_group_name_H-M   'P 1'
#
loop_
_entity.id
_entity.type
_entity.pdbx_description
1 polymer ?
#
loop_
_entity_poly.entity_id
_entity_poly.type
_entity_poly.pdbx_seq_one_letter_code
_entity_poly.pdbx_strand_id
1 'polypeptide(L)'
;MVPSVQQDMFSTERPAQKKRVAQIRLYGVSASPHKRLPGELAVKKMSKAEYERRFPSAPPPLQLRYHRAQTALSSSLQHSLPEPSPVDQQIRALERATAMLSTQARESKEQAARLRECLADRANMEPTEYESMLRERWLADKRETDMSNAVRILEASLTALRETSHRPHAPEEAAAGESRMSPRKHAKAKANLALFLEQAGTR
;
A
#
# COMPACT_ATOMS: atom_id res chain seq x y z
N MET A 1 43.47 -23.95 -44.28
CA MET A 1 42.30 -24.66 -44.83
C MET A 1 41.82 -25.69 -43.80
N VAL A 2 40.86 -25.29 -42.95
CA VAL A 2 40.03 -26.11 -42.05
C VAL A 2 38.73 -25.31 -41.87
N PRO A 3 37.54 -25.95 -41.80
CA PRO A 3 36.35 -25.41 -42.45
C PRO A 3 35.47 -24.54 -41.56
N SER A 4 34.67 -23.76 -42.27
CA SER A 4 33.44 -23.07 -41.88
C SER A 4 32.53 -23.96 -41.04
N VAL A 5 32.14 -23.50 -39.85
CA VAL A 5 31.02 -24.05 -39.10
C VAL A 5 29.93 -22.98 -39.08
N GLN A 6 28.95 -23.20 -39.96
CA GLN A 6 27.69 -22.50 -39.99
C GLN A 6 26.84 -22.86 -38.77
N GLN A 7 26.21 -21.82 -38.23
CA GLN A 7 24.84 -21.77 -37.72
C GLN A 7 24.27 -23.04 -37.11
N ASP A 8 23.89 -22.95 -35.82
CA ASP A 8 22.55 -23.39 -35.48
C ASP A 8 21.82 -22.40 -34.58
N MET A 9 20.60 -22.13 -35.02
CA MET A 9 19.61 -21.26 -34.44
C MET A 9 19.09 -21.82 -33.12
N PHE A 10 19.36 -21.13 -32.02
CA PHE A 10 18.55 -21.30 -30.81
C PHE A 10 17.39 -20.30 -30.84
N SER A 11 16.29 -20.75 -31.47
CA SER A 11 14.95 -20.24 -31.23
C SER A 11 14.63 -20.31 -29.75
N THR A 12 14.68 -19.16 -29.07
CA THR A 12 14.09 -19.00 -27.75
C THR A 12 12.62 -18.62 -27.92
N GLU A 13 11.79 -19.65 -28.04
CA GLU A 13 10.35 -19.52 -27.84
C GLU A 13 10.10 -18.98 -26.43
N ARG A 14 9.66 -17.72 -26.36
CA ARG A 14 9.16 -17.15 -25.11
C ARG A 14 7.71 -17.62 -24.91
N PRO A 15 7.38 -18.30 -23.79
CA PRO A 15 6.02 -18.69 -23.51
C PRO A 15 5.13 -17.48 -23.29
N ALA A 16 3.95 -17.56 -23.88
CA ALA A 16 2.86 -16.59 -23.81
C ALA A 16 2.66 -16.06 -22.38
N GLN A 17 2.92 -14.77 -22.20
CA GLN A 17 2.44 -14.02 -21.04
C GLN A 17 0.91 -14.00 -21.09
N LYS A 18 0.28 -14.91 -20.35
CA LYS A 18 -1.14 -14.84 -20.01
C LYS A 18 -1.38 -13.50 -19.33
N LYS A 19 -1.94 -12.56 -20.08
CA LYS A 19 -2.55 -11.32 -19.58
C LYS A 19 -3.55 -11.71 -18.50
N ARG A 20 -3.15 -11.61 -17.22
CA ARG A 20 -4.11 -11.49 -16.13
C ARG A 20 -4.72 -10.10 -16.27
N VAL A 21 -5.78 -10.03 -17.08
CA VAL A 21 -6.75 -8.95 -17.04
C VAL A 21 -7.27 -8.97 -15.60
N ALA A 22 -6.75 -8.05 -14.79
CA ALA A 22 -7.39 -7.68 -13.55
C ALA A 22 -8.79 -7.20 -13.97
N GLN A 23 -9.80 -8.01 -13.64
CA GLN A 23 -11.17 -7.55 -13.59
C GLN A 23 -11.18 -6.36 -12.65
N ILE A 24 -11.13 -5.16 -13.23
CA ILE A 24 -11.63 -3.96 -12.59
C ILE A 24 -13.08 -4.31 -12.27
N ARG A 25 -13.33 -4.67 -11.01
CA ARG A 25 -14.66 -4.62 -10.43
C ARG A 25 -15.10 -3.18 -10.59
N LEU A 26 -15.76 -2.91 -11.70
CA LEU A 26 -16.73 -1.84 -11.80
C LEU A 26 -17.57 -2.00 -10.54
N TYR A 27 -17.42 -1.05 -9.62
CA TYR A 27 -18.40 -0.86 -8.57
C TYR A 27 -19.71 -0.68 -9.30
N GLY A 28 -20.48 -1.77 -9.36
CA GLY A 28 -21.85 -1.73 -9.76
C GLY A 28 -22.47 -0.67 -8.88
N VAL A 29 -22.80 0.46 -9.48
CA VAL A 29 -23.94 1.24 -9.05
C VAL A 29 -25.05 0.22 -9.02
N SER A 30 -25.31 -0.30 -7.82
CA SER A 30 -26.49 -1.07 -7.48
C SER A 30 -27.65 -0.12 -7.73
N ALA A 31 -28.07 -0.04 -9.00
CA ALA A 31 -29.45 0.21 -9.34
C ALA A 31 -30.21 -0.96 -8.74
N SER A 32 -30.53 -0.82 -7.45
CA SER A 32 -31.36 -1.76 -6.72
C SER A 32 -32.66 -1.87 -7.52
N PRO A 33 -32.96 -3.00 -8.17
CA PRO A 33 -34.29 -3.19 -8.70
C PRO A 33 -35.14 -3.37 -7.45
N HIS A 34 -35.86 -2.33 -7.06
CA HIS A 34 -36.92 -2.46 -6.06
C HIS A 34 -37.86 -3.57 -6.55
N LYS A 35 -37.62 -4.81 -6.13
CA LYS A 35 -38.61 -5.87 -6.11
C LYS A 35 -39.67 -5.36 -5.14
N ARG A 36 -40.70 -4.72 -5.68
CA ARG A 36 -41.89 -4.35 -4.93
C ARG A 36 -42.41 -5.63 -4.29
N LEU A 37 -42.45 -5.65 -2.97
CA LEU A 37 -43.09 -6.73 -2.24
C LEU A 37 -44.58 -6.73 -2.65
N PRO A 38 -45.19 -7.90 -2.93
CA PRO A 38 -46.61 -7.99 -3.19
C PRO A 38 -47.36 -7.52 -1.94
N GLY A 39 -47.94 -6.32 -2.00
CA GLY A 39 -48.55 -5.64 -0.86
C GLY A 39 -48.23 -4.15 -0.73
N GLU A 40 -47.25 -3.62 -1.47
CA GLU A 40 -47.07 -2.16 -1.54
C GLU A 40 -48.23 -1.52 -2.32
N LEU A 41 -49.23 -1.05 -1.57
CA LEU A 41 -50.24 -0.12 -2.07
C LEU A 41 -49.52 1.03 -2.76
N ALA A 42 -49.86 1.29 -4.03
CA ALA A 42 -49.37 2.43 -4.77
C ALA A 42 -49.57 3.69 -3.92
N VAL A 43 -48.48 4.22 -3.35
CA VAL A 43 -48.53 5.47 -2.59
C VAL A 43 -48.83 6.56 -3.61
N LYS A 44 -50.12 6.82 -3.80
CA LYS A 44 -50.64 7.99 -4.50
C LYS A 44 -49.86 9.18 -3.95
N LYS A 45 -49.30 10.04 -4.80
CA LYS A 45 -48.56 11.23 -4.37
C LYS A 45 -49.52 12.10 -3.55
N MET A 46 -49.59 11.86 -2.25
CA MET A 46 -50.42 12.61 -1.33
C MET A 46 -49.74 13.94 -1.11
N SER A 47 -50.51 15.02 -1.12
CA SER A 47 -49.98 16.33 -0.76
C SER A 47 -49.49 16.29 0.70
N LYS A 48 -48.49 17.11 1.04
CA LYS A 48 -47.95 17.20 2.41
C LYS A 48 -49.06 17.41 3.45
N ALA A 49 -50.05 18.25 3.13
CA ALA A 49 -51.20 18.54 3.98
C ALA A 49 -52.13 17.33 4.20
N GLU A 50 -52.33 16.48 3.18
CA GLU A 50 -53.12 15.25 3.35
C GLU A 50 -52.36 14.18 4.14
N TYR A 51 -51.03 14.12 4.01
CA TYR A 51 -50.18 13.23 4.81
C TYR A 51 -50.26 13.62 6.30
N GLU A 52 -50.09 14.90 6.61
CA GLU A 52 -50.16 15.42 7.98
C GLU A 52 -51.55 15.22 8.63
N ARG A 53 -52.63 15.29 7.85
CA ARG A 53 -53.99 14.98 8.36
C ARG A 53 -54.21 13.51 8.67
N ARG A 54 -53.66 12.60 7.85
CA ARG A 54 -53.84 11.14 8.04
C ARG A 54 -52.87 10.54 9.05
N PHE A 55 -51.70 11.15 9.21
CA PHE A 55 -50.68 10.67 10.12
C PHE A 55 -50.09 11.84 10.93
N PRO A 56 -50.88 12.44 11.84
CA PRO A 56 -50.49 13.65 12.58
C PRO A 56 -49.28 13.46 13.50
N SER A 57 -48.92 12.21 13.82
CA SER A 57 -47.77 11.84 14.65
C SER A 57 -46.64 11.16 13.88
N ALA A 58 -46.81 10.87 12.58
CA ALA A 58 -45.78 10.18 11.82
C ALA A 58 -44.77 11.19 11.25
N PRO A 59 -43.46 11.01 11.49
CA PRO A 59 -42.46 11.84 10.86
C PRO A 59 -42.57 11.72 9.32
N PRO A 60 -42.55 12.84 8.58
CA PRO A 60 -42.55 12.84 7.14
C PRO A 60 -41.58 11.80 6.55
N PRO A 61 -41.90 11.16 5.41
CA PRO A 61 -41.08 10.10 4.83
C PRO A 61 -39.61 10.48 4.61
N LEU A 62 -39.35 11.77 4.34
CA LEU A 62 -38.01 12.32 4.23
C LEU A 62 -37.26 12.31 5.57
N GLN A 63 -37.91 12.67 6.68
CA GLN A 63 -37.29 12.67 8.02
C GLN A 63 -36.89 11.26 8.46
N LEU A 64 -37.74 10.25 8.20
CA LEU A 64 -37.39 8.84 8.44
C LEU A 64 -36.17 8.40 7.61
N ARG A 65 -36.09 8.84 6.36
CA ARG A 65 -34.93 8.55 5.49
C ARG A 65 -33.65 9.20 6.02
N TYR A 66 -33.71 10.47 6.44
CA TYR A 66 -32.57 11.16 7.04
C TYR A 66 -32.14 10.53 8.35
N HIS A 67 -33.08 10.21 9.24
CA HIS A 67 -32.78 9.53 10.50
C HIS A 67 -32.09 8.19 10.26
N ARG A 68 -32.61 7.36 9.34
CA ARG A 68 -31.97 6.08 8.97
C ARG A 68 -30.56 6.26 8.42
N ALA A 69 -30.36 7.26 7.55
CA ALA A 69 -29.04 7.57 7.01
C ALA A 69 -28.07 8.04 8.11
N GLN A 70 -28.54 8.87 9.04
CA GLN A 70 -27.75 9.35 10.16
C GLN A 70 -27.40 8.23 11.15
N THR A 71 -28.33 7.31 11.44
CA THR A 71 -28.05 6.13 12.26
C THR A 71 -27.06 5.18 11.58
N ALA A 72 -27.17 5.01 10.27
CA ALA A 72 -26.22 4.19 9.51
C ALA A 72 -24.82 4.82 9.49
N LEU A 73 -24.73 6.14 9.28
CA LEU A 73 -23.46 6.88 9.31
C LEU A 73 -22.81 6.83 10.69
N SER A 74 -23.56 7.13 11.75
CA SER A 74 -23.05 7.09 13.12
C SER A 74 -22.62 5.68 13.53
N SER A 75 -23.39 4.66 13.18
CA SER A 75 -22.97 3.26 13.35
C SER A 75 -21.69 2.98 12.57
N SER A 76 -21.59 3.40 11.31
CA SER A 76 -20.37 3.20 10.51
C SER A 76 -19.15 3.90 11.11
N LEU A 77 -19.31 5.10 11.67
CA LEU A 77 -18.23 5.85 12.30
C LEU A 77 -17.79 5.24 13.64
N GLN A 78 -18.73 4.68 14.41
CA GLN A 78 -18.40 3.94 15.63
C GLN A 78 -17.58 2.67 15.35
N HIS A 79 -17.78 2.06 14.18
CA HIS A 79 -17.09 0.83 13.78
C HIS A 79 -15.88 1.09 12.86
N SER A 80 -15.68 2.33 12.40
CA SER A 80 -14.48 2.69 11.66
C SER A 80 -13.31 2.79 12.63
N LEU A 81 -12.33 1.91 12.47
CA LEU A 81 -11.07 2.03 13.17
C LEU A 81 -10.40 3.37 12.80
N PRO A 82 -9.75 4.05 13.76
CA PRO A 82 -8.95 5.22 13.43
C PRO A 82 -7.91 4.82 12.39
N GLU A 83 -7.80 5.61 11.33
CA GLU A 83 -6.78 5.41 10.32
C GLU A 83 -5.40 5.51 11.00
N PRO A 84 -4.50 4.52 10.82
CA PRO A 84 -3.17 4.59 11.41
C PRO A 84 -2.44 5.83 10.89
N SER A 85 -1.72 6.51 11.78
CA SER A 85 -0.90 7.67 11.43
C SER A 85 0.03 7.32 10.27
N PRO A 86 0.37 8.25 9.37
CA PRO A 86 1.38 8.03 8.34
C PRO A 86 2.68 7.43 8.91
N VAL A 87 3.05 7.82 10.14
CA VAL A 87 4.21 7.27 10.85
C VAL A 87 4.00 5.81 11.23
N ASP A 88 2.82 5.44 11.72
CA ASP A 88 2.49 4.03 12.04
C ASP A 88 2.50 3.16 10.79
N GLN A 89 2.03 3.69 9.65
CA GLN A 89 2.09 2.99 8.38
C GLN A 89 3.53 2.77 7.93
N GLN A 90 4.40 3.78 8.09
CA GLN A 90 5.83 3.68 7.80
C GLN A 90 6.53 2.66 8.71
N ILE A 91 6.27 2.69 10.01
CA ILE A 91 6.81 1.72 10.98
C ILE A 91 6.39 0.30 10.57
N ARG A 92 5.11 0.06 10.29
CA ARG A 92 4.62 -1.26 9.84
C ARG A 92 5.27 -1.72 8.53
N ALA A 93 5.50 -0.80 7.59
CA ALA A 93 6.16 -1.14 6.33
C ALA A 93 7.63 -1.55 6.55
N LEU A 94 8.35 -0.80 7.38
CA LEU A 94 9.75 -1.09 7.71
C LEU A 94 9.87 -2.39 8.52
N GLU A 95 8.95 -2.66 9.44
CA GLU A 95 8.91 -3.93 10.18
C GLU A 95 8.74 -5.14 9.26
N ARG A 96 7.82 -5.04 8.28
CA ARG A 96 7.65 -6.11 7.27
C ARG A 96 8.90 -6.29 6.42
N ALA A 97 9.51 -5.20 5.96
CA ALA A 97 10.73 -5.27 5.18
C ALA A 97 11.88 -5.91 5.97
N THR A 98 12.01 -5.54 7.24
CA THR A 98 13.01 -6.11 8.16
C THR A 98 12.79 -7.59 8.37
N ALA A 99 11.54 -8.02 8.59
CA ALA A 99 11.19 -9.43 8.73
C ALA A 99 11.57 -10.22 7.46
N MET A 100 11.21 -9.72 6.27
CA MET A 100 11.54 -10.37 5.00
C MET A 100 13.05 -10.48 4.75
N LEU A 101 13.82 -9.42 5.05
CA LEU A 101 15.27 -9.44 4.90
C LEU A 101 15.93 -10.38 5.91
N SER A 102 15.42 -10.44 7.14
CA SER A 102 15.93 -11.36 8.16
C SER A 102 15.71 -12.83 7.78
N THR A 103 14.56 -13.16 7.18
CA THR A 103 14.30 -14.52 6.68
C THR A 103 15.23 -14.87 5.52
N GLN A 104 15.45 -13.95 4.57
CA GLN A 104 16.37 -14.19 3.46
C GLN A 104 17.83 -14.30 3.92
N ALA A 105 18.24 -13.49 4.91
CA ALA A 105 19.57 -13.60 5.52
C ALA A 105 19.77 -14.99 6.12
N ARG A 106 18.79 -15.49 6.88
CA ARG A 106 18.82 -16.84 7.44
C ARG A 106 18.89 -17.92 6.35
N GLU A 107 18.07 -17.82 5.31
CA GLU A 107 18.10 -18.77 4.18
C GLU A 107 19.46 -18.79 3.49
N SER A 108 20.07 -17.61 3.24
CA SER A 108 21.40 -17.52 2.64
C SER A 108 22.49 -18.14 3.52
N LYS A 109 22.40 -17.95 4.84
CA LYS A 109 23.29 -18.57 5.83
C LYS A 109 23.16 -20.09 5.84
N GLU A 110 21.94 -20.60 5.81
CA GLU A 110 21.66 -22.04 5.74
C GLU A 110 22.19 -22.63 4.42
N GLN A 111 22.01 -21.94 3.30
CA GLN A 111 22.58 -22.35 2.01
C GLN A 111 24.11 -22.38 2.05
N ALA A 112 24.75 -21.36 2.62
CA ALA A 112 26.20 -21.34 2.76
C ALA A 112 26.71 -22.48 3.66
N ALA A 113 25.99 -22.82 4.73
CA ALA A 113 26.31 -23.96 5.58
C ALA A 113 26.22 -25.29 4.82
N ARG A 114 25.14 -25.52 4.06
CA ARG A 114 25.00 -26.71 3.21
C ARG A 114 26.12 -26.82 2.19
N LEU A 115 26.48 -25.72 1.53
CA LEU A 115 27.59 -25.71 0.58
C LEU A 115 28.94 -26.00 1.26
N ARG A 116 29.16 -25.56 2.50
CA ARG A 116 30.36 -25.92 3.28
C ARG A 116 30.41 -27.40 3.60
N GLU A 117 29.28 -28.01 3.94
CA GLU A 117 29.17 -29.45 4.17
C GLU A 117 29.48 -30.23 2.89
N CYS A 118 28.87 -29.87 1.75
CA CYS A 118 29.15 -30.51 0.46
C CYS A 118 30.63 -30.38 0.05
N LEU A 119 31.25 -29.22 0.31
CA LEU A 119 32.66 -28.96 -0.02
C LEU A 119 33.64 -29.74 0.89
N ALA A 120 33.20 -30.28 2.02
CA ALA A 120 34.04 -31.10 2.89
C ALA A 120 34.38 -32.46 2.24
N ASP A 121 33.47 -33.01 1.42
CA ASP A 121 33.62 -34.30 0.73
C ASP A 121 34.36 -34.16 -0.61
N ARG A 122 35.49 -33.46 -0.60
CA ARG A 122 36.28 -33.12 -1.81
C ARG A 122 36.76 -34.32 -2.62
N ALA A 123 36.87 -35.51 -2.01
CA ALA A 123 37.42 -36.70 -2.63
C ALA A 123 36.60 -37.24 -3.82
N ASN A 124 35.30 -36.90 -3.90
CA ASN A 124 34.37 -37.45 -4.89
C ASN A 124 33.88 -36.41 -5.92
N MET A 125 34.46 -35.21 -5.95
CA MET A 125 33.97 -34.09 -6.77
C MET A 125 34.92 -33.76 -7.92
N GLU A 126 34.34 -33.49 -9.08
CA GLU A 126 35.07 -32.98 -10.24
C GLU A 126 35.62 -31.56 -9.96
N PRO A 127 36.83 -31.22 -10.43
CA PRO A 127 37.44 -29.91 -10.15
C PRO A 127 36.58 -28.72 -10.58
N THR A 128 35.84 -28.85 -11.69
CA THR A 128 34.96 -27.81 -12.23
C THR A 128 33.74 -27.58 -11.34
N GLU A 129 33.16 -28.64 -10.79
CA GLU A 129 32.03 -28.59 -9.84
C GLU A 129 32.49 -28.00 -8.50
N TYR A 130 33.69 -28.37 -8.04
CA TYR A 130 34.27 -27.82 -6.84
C TYR A 130 34.46 -26.29 -6.93
N GLU A 131 34.97 -25.79 -8.06
CA GLU A 131 35.08 -24.35 -8.30
C GLU A 131 33.72 -23.64 -8.35
N SER A 132 32.70 -24.25 -8.98
CA SER A 132 31.37 -23.66 -9.06
C SER A 132 30.74 -23.53 -7.68
N MET A 133 30.83 -24.58 -6.84
CA MET A 133 30.31 -24.55 -5.48
C MET A 133 31.06 -23.56 -4.57
N LEU A 134 32.37 -23.37 -4.76
CA LEU A 134 33.11 -22.33 -4.04
C LEU A 134 32.58 -20.93 -4.40
N ARG A 135 32.31 -20.67 -5.68
CA ARG A 135 31.74 -19.39 -6.13
C ARG A 135 30.33 -19.20 -5.57
N GLU A 136 29.50 -20.24 -5.61
CA GLU A 136 28.15 -20.20 -5.05
C GLU A 136 28.17 -19.94 -3.55
N ARG A 137 29.06 -20.60 -2.80
CA ARG A 137 29.24 -20.37 -1.38
C ARG A 137 29.64 -18.92 -1.11
N TRP A 138 30.61 -18.40 -1.86
CA TRP A 138 31.05 -17.01 -1.70
C TRP A 138 29.91 -16.02 -1.97
N LEU A 139 29.09 -16.27 -2.99
CA LEU A 139 27.91 -15.45 -3.28
C LEU A 139 26.87 -15.54 -2.15
N ALA A 140 26.64 -16.72 -1.57
CA ALA A 140 25.73 -16.91 -0.45
C ALA A 140 26.23 -16.17 0.80
N ASP A 141 27.52 -16.30 1.14
CA ASP A 141 28.16 -15.59 2.25
C ASP A 141 28.05 -14.06 2.05
N LYS A 142 28.30 -13.57 0.83
CA LYS A 142 28.17 -12.14 0.51
C LYS A 142 26.73 -11.65 0.69
N ARG A 143 25.74 -12.40 0.16
CA ARG A 143 24.32 -12.09 0.32
C ARG A 143 23.91 -12.04 1.79
N GLU A 144 24.37 -12.98 2.62
CA GLU A 144 24.12 -12.97 4.08
C GLU A 144 24.62 -11.66 4.70
N THR A 145 25.86 -11.26 4.38
CA THR A 145 26.45 -10.03 4.94
C THR A 145 25.71 -8.77 4.50
N ASP A 146 25.36 -8.68 3.21
CA ASP A 146 24.64 -7.53 2.65
C ASP A 146 23.24 -7.39 3.28
N MET A 147 22.50 -8.50 3.41
CA MET A 147 21.18 -8.51 4.02
C MET A 147 21.22 -8.23 5.52
N SER A 148 22.20 -8.79 6.24
CA SER A 148 22.40 -8.52 7.68
C SER A 148 22.70 -7.05 7.93
N ASN A 149 23.52 -6.43 7.07
CA ASN A 149 23.79 -5.00 7.14
C ASN A 149 22.53 -4.16 6.86
N ALA A 150 21.72 -4.56 5.87
CA ALA A 150 20.46 -3.89 5.56
C ALA A 150 19.46 -3.98 6.71
N VAL A 151 19.32 -5.15 7.33
CA VAL A 151 18.49 -5.34 8.54
C VAL A 151 18.93 -4.39 9.65
N ARG A 152 20.22 -4.31 9.96
CA ARG A 152 20.75 -3.41 10.99
C ARG A 152 20.45 -1.94 10.71
N ILE A 153 20.56 -1.51 9.45
CA ILE A 153 20.22 -0.13 9.04
C ILE A 153 18.72 0.13 9.23
N LEU A 154 17.86 -0.81 8.84
CA LEU A 154 16.41 -0.69 9.00
C LEU A 154 15.98 -0.68 10.47
N GLU A 155 16.58 -1.52 11.31
CA GLU A 155 16.34 -1.52 12.76
C GLU A 155 16.72 -0.18 13.38
N ALA A 156 17.88 0.39 13.02
CA ALA A 156 18.27 1.73 13.46
C ALA A 156 17.30 2.82 12.99
N SER A 157 16.73 2.68 11.78
CA SER A 157 15.72 3.61 11.28
C SER A 157 14.39 3.48 12.04
N LEU A 158 14.01 2.25 12.43
CA LEU A 158 12.83 1.97 13.22
C LEU A 158 12.94 2.53 14.64
N THR A 159 14.11 2.39 15.28
CA THR A 159 14.33 2.97 16.61
C THR A 159 14.23 4.50 16.55
N ALA A 160 14.86 5.14 15.56
CA ALA A 160 14.78 6.59 15.37
C ALA A 160 13.33 7.07 15.11
N LEU A 161 12.55 6.34 14.31
CA LEU A 161 11.14 6.67 14.06
C LEU A 161 10.28 6.52 15.32
N ARG A 162 10.53 5.50 16.14
CA ARG A 162 9.81 5.31 17.40
C ARG A 162 10.15 6.40 18.41
N GLU A 163 11.43 6.77 18.54
CA GLU A 163 11.87 7.85 19.42
C GLU A 163 11.26 9.21 19.03
N THR A 164 11.22 9.52 17.74
CA THR A 164 10.60 10.75 17.23
C THR A 164 9.08 10.75 17.36
N SER A 165 8.44 9.58 17.23
CA SER A 165 6.98 9.44 17.40
C SER A 165 6.52 9.54 18.85
N HIS A 166 7.38 9.16 19.82
CA HIS A 166 7.04 9.19 21.25
C HIS A 166 7.39 10.51 21.94
N ARG A 167 8.01 11.48 21.26
CA ARG A 167 8.25 12.79 21.85
C ARG A 167 6.89 13.47 22.08
N PRO A 168 6.41 13.60 23.33
CA PRO A 168 5.19 14.33 23.58
C PRO A 168 5.43 15.75 23.08
N HIS A 169 4.52 16.25 22.24
CA HIS A 169 4.43 17.67 21.96
C HIS A 169 4.31 18.36 23.32
N ALA A 170 5.40 18.92 23.82
CA ALA A 170 5.33 19.91 24.87
C ALA A 170 4.36 20.99 24.35
N PRO A 171 3.40 21.46 25.17
CA PRO A 171 2.57 22.58 24.78
C PRO A 171 3.49 23.79 24.65
N GLU A 172 3.92 24.05 23.43
CA GLU A 172 4.60 25.27 23.03
C GLU A 172 3.53 26.37 23.10
N GLU A 173 3.42 27.00 24.27
CA GLU A 173 2.68 28.24 24.43
C GLU A 173 3.20 29.27 23.41
N ALA A 174 2.28 29.79 22.61
CA ALA A 174 2.37 31.09 21.94
C ALA A 174 3.62 31.36 21.09
N ALA A 175 3.76 30.67 19.96
CA ALA A 175 4.40 31.26 18.79
C ALA A 175 3.50 31.05 17.57
N ALA A 176 3.05 32.18 17.02
CA ALA A 176 2.18 32.27 15.85
C ALA A 176 2.65 31.35 14.71
N GLY A 177 1.67 30.75 14.04
CA GLY A 177 1.87 29.89 12.88
C GLY A 177 2.50 30.62 11.70
N GLU A 178 3.82 30.71 11.68
CA GLU A 178 4.59 30.94 10.47
C GLU A 178 5.08 29.59 9.94
N SER A 179 4.30 29.09 8.98
CA SER A 179 4.64 28.01 8.08
C SER A 179 6.12 28.12 7.64
N ARG A 180 6.95 27.19 8.13
CA ARG A 180 8.37 26.99 7.76
C ARG A 180 8.51 26.53 6.31
N MET A 181 7.98 27.30 5.37
CA MET A 181 8.39 27.26 3.98
C MET A 181 9.58 28.22 3.86
N SER A 182 10.73 27.71 3.41
CA SER A 182 11.87 28.56 3.03
C SER A 182 11.36 29.75 2.20
N PRO A 183 11.78 31.00 2.50
CA PRO A 183 11.22 32.20 1.87
C PRO A 183 11.27 32.13 0.33
N ARG A 184 12.24 31.39 -0.20
CA ARG A 184 12.40 31.12 -1.65
C ARG A 184 11.31 30.22 -2.23
N LYS A 185 10.81 29.25 -1.46
CA LYS A 185 9.68 28.39 -1.84
C LYS A 185 8.35 29.14 -1.71
N HIS A 186 8.24 30.02 -0.72
CA HIS A 186 7.05 30.83 -0.51
C HIS A 186 6.84 31.87 -1.62
N ALA A 187 7.92 32.48 -2.12
CA ALA A 187 7.87 33.40 -3.25
C ALA A 187 7.43 32.71 -4.56
N LYS A 188 7.96 31.51 -4.82
CA LYS A 188 7.57 30.71 -6.00
C LYS A 188 6.12 30.24 -5.94
N ALA A 189 5.65 29.81 -4.77
CA ALA A 189 4.25 29.40 -4.59
C ALA A 189 3.28 30.56 -4.83
N LYS A 190 3.61 31.77 -4.35
CA LYS A 190 2.80 32.97 -4.61
C LYS A 190 2.80 33.37 -6.09
N ALA A 191 3.95 33.33 -6.75
CA ALA A 191 4.04 33.63 -8.18
C ALA A 191 3.24 32.63 -9.03
N ASN A 192 3.31 31.34 -8.72
CA ASN A 192 2.55 30.31 -9.40
C ASN A 192 1.03 30.46 -9.17
N LEU A 193 0.62 30.85 -7.95
CA LEU A 193 -0.80 31.10 -7.65
C LEU A 193 -1.33 32.33 -8.40
N ALA A 194 -0.53 33.41 -8.51
CA ALA A 194 -0.89 34.58 -9.29
C ALA A 194 -1.07 34.24 -10.78
N LEU A 195 -0.11 33.51 -11.37
CA LEU A 195 -0.20 33.06 -12.75
C LEU A 195 -1.39 32.13 -12.99
N PHE A 196 -1.69 31.26 -12.03
CA PHE A 196 -2.85 30.39 -12.10
C PHE A 196 -4.15 31.19 -12.09
N LEU A 197 -4.29 32.21 -11.24
CA LEU A 197 -5.49 33.04 -11.17
C LEU A 197 -5.67 33.91 -12.43
N GLU A 198 -4.56 34.39 -13.02
CA GLU A 198 -4.59 35.10 -14.30
C GLU A 198 -4.99 34.17 -15.47
N GLN A 199 -4.52 32.93 -15.48
CA GLN A 199 -4.86 31.94 -16.51
C GLN A 199 -6.24 31.30 -16.32
N ALA A 200 -6.70 31.14 -15.06
CA ALA A 200 -7.96 30.52 -14.72
C ALA A 200 -9.18 31.42 -14.98
N GLY A 201 -8.97 32.66 -15.43
CA GLY A 201 -9.96 33.47 -16.12
C GLY A 201 -11.36 33.38 -15.53
N THR A 202 -11.58 33.94 -14.34
CA THR A 202 -12.95 34.26 -13.92
C THR A 202 -13.42 35.48 -14.72
N ARG A 203 -13.86 35.22 -15.95
CA ARG A 203 -14.79 36.07 -16.70
C ARG A 203 -16.14 35.39 -16.76
#